data_AF-A0A2E9XGB0-F1
#
_entry.id   AF-A0A2E9XGB0-F1
#
_cell.length_a   1.000
_cell.length_b   1.000
_cell.length_c   1.000
_cell.angle_alpha   90.00
_cell.angle_beta   90.00
_cell.angle_gamma   90.00
#
_symmetry.space_group_name_H-M   'P 1'
#
loop_
_entity.id
_entity.type
_entity.pdbx_description
1 polymer ?
#
loop_
_entity_poly.entity_id
_entity_poly.type
_entity_poly.pdbx_seq_one_letter_code
_entity_poly.pdbx_strand_id
1 'polypeptide(L)'
;MDSLGKILIASNDSNFRASMVNNLLDQFKAHSIEVLSTEAIFRKIEKEKIILLLLDSSIISKEISNFFNKFSKIEKKCFVFLFYASEEKELIKESYPISQKFLKPIKIEQVFAFIRKYLIDEKKDEKKIILNDFHLLIHERAILNSENEVKVYLTEKETQMLAYLGRNKNKKINRKELLSDVWNYGDDITTHTLETHIYRLRKKLSSFDSKIKIIVTEDGCYLLSC
;
A
#
# COMPACT_ATOMS: atom_id res chain seq x y z
N MET A 1 -7.72 13.34 -18.33
CA MET A 1 -7.43 12.16 -17.49
C MET A 1 -6.08 11.64 -17.91
N ASP A 2 -5.07 11.93 -17.10
CA ASP A 2 -3.74 11.35 -17.25
C ASP A 2 -3.84 9.83 -17.13
N SER A 3 -3.07 9.10 -17.93
CA SER A 3 -3.02 7.64 -17.84
C SER A 3 -2.60 7.26 -16.42
N LEU A 4 -3.31 6.32 -15.80
CA LEU A 4 -3.03 5.87 -14.43
C LEU A 4 -1.58 5.43 -14.22
N GLY A 5 -0.89 5.02 -15.30
CA GLY A 5 0.43 4.43 -15.30
C GLY A 5 0.38 2.95 -15.63
N LYS A 6 1.46 2.23 -15.32
CA LYS A 6 1.59 0.79 -15.65
C LYS A 6 1.03 -0.09 -14.53
N ILE A 7 0.04 -0.91 -14.87
CA ILE A 7 -0.57 -1.91 -13.98
C ILE A 7 -0.07 -3.29 -14.40
N LEU A 8 0.46 -4.05 -13.46
CA LEU A 8 0.94 -5.41 -13.67
C LEU A 8 -0.14 -6.40 -13.23
N ILE A 9 -0.50 -7.34 -14.09
CA ILE A 9 -1.53 -8.36 -13.83
C ILE A 9 -0.86 -9.72 -13.82
N ALA A 10 -0.89 -10.38 -12.67
CA ALA A 10 -0.28 -11.68 -12.47
C ALA A 10 -1.35 -12.70 -12.07
N SER A 11 -1.77 -13.55 -13.01
CA SER A 11 -2.74 -14.62 -12.75
C SER A 11 -2.58 -15.76 -13.74
N ASN A 12 -2.78 -17.01 -13.30
CA ASN A 12 -2.84 -18.15 -14.21
C ASN A 12 -4.20 -18.26 -14.92
N ASP A 13 -5.23 -17.58 -14.41
CA ASP A 13 -6.57 -17.54 -15.02
C ASP A 13 -6.62 -16.55 -16.19
N SER A 14 -6.72 -17.07 -17.41
CA SER A 14 -6.80 -16.26 -18.63
C SER A 14 -8.07 -15.42 -18.72
N ASN A 15 -9.19 -15.91 -18.19
CA ASN A 15 -10.46 -15.18 -18.21
C ASN A 15 -10.38 -13.99 -17.27
N PHE A 16 -9.81 -14.19 -16.08
CA PHE A 16 -9.54 -13.11 -15.14
C PHE A 16 -8.64 -12.03 -15.77
N ARG A 17 -7.52 -12.44 -16.38
CA ARG A 17 -6.61 -11.49 -17.03
C ARG A 17 -7.29 -10.72 -18.17
N ALA A 18 -7.96 -11.41 -19.10
CA ALA A 18 -8.67 -10.77 -20.20
C ALA A 18 -9.72 -9.77 -19.71
N SER A 19 -10.50 -10.16 -18.69
CA SER A 19 -11.50 -9.30 -18.09
C SER A 19 -10.88 -8.06 -17.43
N MET A 20 -9.76 -8.21 -16.72
CA MET A 20 -9.05 -7.08 -16.11
C MET A 20 -8.44 -6.16 -17.17
N VAL A 21 -7.79 -6.70 -18.21
CA VAL A 21 -7.20 -5.92 -19.31
C VAL A 21 -8.26 -5.06 -20.00
N ASN A 22 -9.36 -5.67 -20.43
CA ASN A 22 -10.43 -4.96 -21.16
C ASN A 22 -11.01 -3.82 -20.31
N ASN A 23 -11.40 -4.14 -19.08
CA ASN A 23 -12.02 -3.14 -18.23
C ASN A 23 -11.04 -2.05 -17.73
N LEU A 24 -9.75 -2.38 -17.52
CA LEU A 24 -8.74 -1.38 -17.12
C LEU A 24 -8.43 -0.41 -18.26
N LEU A 25 -8.43 -0.90 -19.50
CA LEU A 25 -8.30 -0.05 -20.67
C LEU A 25 -9.50 0.90 -20.78
N ASP A 26 -10.71 0.36 -20.71
CA ASP A 26 -11.96 1.10 -20.92
C ASP A 26 -12.22 2.15 -19.84
N GLN A 27 -12.07 1.80 -18.56
CA GLN A 27 -12.44 2.69 -17.45
C GLN A 27 -11.31 3.60 -16.98
N PHE A 28 -10.05 3.23 -17.21
CA PHE A 28 -8.90 3.86 -16.56
C PHE A 28 -7.79 4.30 -17.50
N LYS A 29 -7.88 3.98 -18.80
CA LYS A 29 -6.81 4.25 -19.79
C LYS A 29 -5.42 3.81 -19.31
N ALA A 30 -5.39 2.71 -18.55
CA ALA A 30 -4.19 2.20 -17.92
C ALA A 30 -3.41 1.29 -18.89
N HIS A 31 -2.08 1.29 -18.77
CA HIS A 31 -1.26 0.32 -19.51
C HIS A 31 -1.11 -0.96 -18.70
N SER A 32 -1.80 -2.03 -19.10
CA SER A 32 -1.72 -3.34 -18.45
C SER A 32 -0.57 -4.19 -19.01
N ILE A 33 0.18 -4.84 -18.14
CA ILE A 33 1.21 -5.82 -18.49
C ILE A 33 0.81 -7.14 -17.82
N GLU A 34 0.66 -8.21 -18.60
CA GLU A 34 0.39 -9.54 -18.09
C GLU A 34 1.69 -10.30 -17.80
N VAL A 35 1.72 -11.03 -16.68
CA VAL A 35 2.82 -11.92 -16.30
C VAL A 35 2.28 -13.21 -15.67
N LEU A 36 3.02 -14.31 -15.82
CA LEU A 36 2.60 -15.65 -15.39
C LEU A 36 3.56 -16.31 -14.41
N SER A 37 4.55 -15.57 -13.90
CA SER A 37 5.53 -16.10 -12.93
C SER A 37 6.00 -15.02 -11.95
N THR A 38 6.51 -15.45 -10.80
CA THR A 38 7.05 -14.54 -9.79
C THR A 38 8.31 -13.83 -10.28
N GLU A 39 9.16 -14.50 -11.05
CA GLU A 39 10.37 -13.94 -11.66
C GLU A 39 10.04 -12.82 -12.63
N ALA A 40 9.00 -13.02 -13.45
CA ALA A 40 8.51 -12.01 -14.37
C ALA A 40 7.97 -10.77 -13.64
N ILE A 41 7.30 -10.97 -12.49
CA ILE A 41 6.84 -9.87 -11.62
C ILE A 41 8.05 -9.03 -11.15
N PHE A 42 9.03 -9.67 -10.53
CA PHE A 42 10.19 -8.98 -9.98
C PHE A 42 10.99 -8.24 -11.06
N ARG A 43 11.24 -8.91 -12.20
CA ARG A 43 11.92 -8.31 -13.36
C ARG A 43 11.22 -7.06 -13.87
N LYS A 44 9.88 -7.04 -13.87
CA LYS A 44 9.09 -5.89 -14.32
C LYS A 44 9.12 -4.74 -13.32
N ILE A 45 8.97 -5.02 -12.03
CA ILE A 45 9.00 -3.99 -10.97
C ILE A 45 10.38 -3.31 -10.87
N GLU A 46 11.47 -4.05 -11.09
CA GLU A 46 12.82 -3.49 -11.07
C GLU A 46 13.06 -2.53 -12.25
N LYS A 47 12.65 -2.95 -13.46
CA LYS A 47 12.91 -2.22 -14.71
C LYS A 47 11.94 -1.06 -14.97
N GLU A 48 10.71 -1.16 -14.49
CA GLU A 48 9.63 -0.24 -14.86
C GLU A 48 8.94 0.32 -13.61
N LYS A 49 8.44 1.56 -13.69
CA LYS A 49 7.61 2.14 -12.62
C LYS A 49 6.21 1.53 -12.69
N ILE A 50 6.00 0.45 -11.94
CA ILE A 50 4.68 -0.17 -11.75
C ILE A 50 3.93 0.55 -10.64
N ILE A 51 2.69 0.96 -10.90
CA ILE A 51 1.86 1.64 -9.89
C ILE A 51 1.11 0.61 -9.03
N LEU A 52 0.61 -0.45 -9.65
CA LEU A 52 -0.27 -1.45 -9.05
C LEU A 52 0.07 -2.83 -9.62
N LEU A 53 0.20 -3.80 -8.73
CA LEU A 53 0.26 -5.22 -9.01
C LEU A 53 -1.08 -5.85 -8.59
N LEU A 54 -1.82 -6.35 -9.59
CA LEU A 54 -2.95 -7.26 -9.40
C LEU A 54 -2.39 -8.67 -9.32
N LEU A 55 -2.23 -9.20 -8.11
CA LEU A 55 -1.62 -10.49 -7.83
C LEU A 55 -2.68 -11.52 -7.48
N ASP A 56 -2.89 -12.48 -8.36
CA ASP A 56 -3.61 -13.70 -8.05
C ASP A 56 -2.73 -14.65 -7.26
N SER A 57 -3.25 -15.19 -6.16
CA SER A 57 -2.58 -16.19 -5.36
C SER A 57 -2.18 -17.41 -6.17
N SER A 58 -2.82 -17.70 -7.30
CA SER A 58 -2.42 -18.79 -8.22
C SER A 58 -0.96 -18.71 -8.68
N ILE A 59 -0.38 -17.50 -8.70
CA ILE A 59 1.03 -17.27 -9.08
C ILE A 59 1.99 -17.59 -7.92
N ILE A 60 1.51 -17.51 -6.68
CA ILE A 60 2.32 -17.55 -5.46
C ILE A 60 1.86 -18.59 -4.42
N SER A 61 0.87 -19.43 -4.72
CA SER A 61 0.10 -20.19 -3.72
C SER A 61 0.95 -21.03 -2.77
N LYS A 62 2.03 -21.64 -3.26
CA LYS A 62 2.99 -22.42 -2.45
C LYS A 62 4.13 -21.60 -1.84
N GLU A 63 4.26 -20.35 -2.25
CA GLU A 63 5.39 -19.48 -1.93
C GLU A 63 4.97 -18.10 -1.42
N ILE A 64 3.74 -17.94 -0.92
CA ILE A 64 3.18 -16.65 -0.47
C ILE A 64 4.16 -15.94 0.48
N SER A 65 4.67 -16.69 1.46
CA SER A 65 5.66 -16.18 2.41
C SER A 65 6.96 -15.72 1.74
N ASN A 66 7.52 -16.54 0.85
CA ASN A 66 8.77 -16.24 0.15
C ASN A 66 8.60 -15.01 -0.75
N PHE A 67 7.50 -14.96 -1.50
CA PHE A 67 7.16 -13.84 -2.39
C PHE A 67 7.11 -12.53 -1.61
N PHE A 68 6.34 -12.45 -0.53
CA PHE A 68 6.20 -11.19 0.22
C PHE A 68 7.45 -10.82 1.02
N ASN A 69 8.25 -11.79 1.46
CA ASN A 69 9.57 -11.53 2.05
C ASN A 69 10.52 -10.88 1.03
N LYS A 70 10.55 -11.38 -0.21
CA LYS A 70 11.34 -10.80 -1.30
C LYS A 70 10.79 -9.45 -1.73
N PHE A 71 9.47 -9.34 -1.93
CA PHE A 71 8.79 -8.09 -2.30
C PHE A 71 9.01 -6.98 -1.26
N SER A 72 9.08 -7.34 0.03
CA SER A 72 9.36 -6.39 1.11
C SER A 72 10.73 -5.73 1.00
N LYS A 73 11.70 -6.34 0.32
CA LYS A 73 13.06 -5.81 0.13
C LYS A 73 13.21 -4.87 -1.08
N ILE A 74 12.22 -4.82 -1.97
CA ILE A 74 12.26 -3.95 -3.15
C ILE A 74 12.12 -2.48 -2.75
N GLU A 75 12.95 -1.59 -3.29
CA GLU A 75 12.87 -0.15 -3.02
C GLU A 75 11.65 0.51 -3.69
N LYS A 76 11.46 0.27 -4.99
CA LYS A 76 10.32 0.76 -5.77
C LYS A 76 9.05 0.00 -5.38
N LYS A 77 8.33 0.49 -4.37
CA LYS A 77 7.04 -0.09 -3.99
C LYS A 77 5.99 0.17 -5.08
N CYS A 78 5.07 -0.76 -5.27
CA CYS A 78 3.80 -0.59 -5.98
C CYS A 78 2.66 -1.00 -5.05
N PHE A 79 1.44 -0.57 -5.33
CA PHE A 79 0.27 -1.07 -4.62
C PHE A 79 0.08 -2.55 -4.95
N VAL A 80 -0.37 -3.36 -4.00
CA VAL A 80 -0.57 -4.80 -4.22
C VAL A 80 -1.99 -5.18 -3.87
N PHE A 81 -2.76 -5.57 -4.88
CA PHE A 81 -4.07 -6.15 -4.69
C PHE A 81 -3.94 -7.67 -4.80
N LEU A 82 -4.17 -8.37 -3.69
CA LEU A 82 -4.06 -9.82 -3.61
C LEU A 82 -5.44 -10.45 -3.75
N PHE A 83 -5.60 -11.35 -4.72
CA PHE A 83 -6.80 -12.15 -4.93
C PHE A 83 -6.52 -13.57 -4.45
N TYR A 84 -7.29 -14.10 -3.50
CA TYR A 84 -6.98 -15.37 -2.84
C TYR A 84 -8.23 -16.21 -2.57
N ALA A 85 -8.04 -17.52 -2.42
CA ALA A 85 -9.07 -18.47 -2.02
C ALA A 85 -9.19 -18.57 -0.49
N SER A 86 -10.33 -19.04 0.02
CA SER A 86 -10.59 -19.09 1.47
C SER A 86 -9.58 -19.94 2.24
N GLU A 87 -9.11 -21.03 1.66
CA GLU A 87 -8.08 -21.92 2.22
C GLU A 87 -6.71 -21.26 2.39
N GLU A 88 -6.42 -20.20 1.64
CA GLU A 88 -5.14 -19.47 1.71
C GLU A 88 -5.15 -18.37 2.77
N LYS A 89 -6.31 -18.10 3.40
CA LYS A 89 -6.50 -16.97 4.32
C LYS A 89 -5.48 -16.98 5.47
N GLU A 90 -5.19 -18.15 6.04
CA GLU A 90 -4.26 -18.29 7.16
C GLU A 90 -2.79 -18.07 6.75
N LEU A 91 -2.47 -18.25 5.47
CA LEU A 91 -1.13 -18.03 4.93
C LEU A 91 -0.84 -16.53 4.72
N ILE A 92 -1.89 -15.71 4.64
CA ILE A 92 -1.77 -14.27 4.32
C ILE A 92 -1.65 -13.48 5.61
N LYS A 93 -0.40 -13.15 5.95
CA LYS A 93 -0.09 -12.35 7.14
C LYS A 93 -0.48 -10.88 6.95
N GLU A 94 -0.95 -10.25 8.03
CA GLU A 94 -1.16 -8.80 8.10
C GLU A 94 0.14 -8.01 7.85
N SER A 95 1.29 -8.59 8.19
CA SER A 95 2.58 -7.96 7.96
C SER A 95 3.01 -7.94 6.49
N TYR A 96 2.30 -8.58 5.58
CA TYR A 96 2.63 -8.48 4.16
C TYR A 96 2.23 -7.11 3.60
N PRO A 97 3.03 -6.54 2.69
CA PRO A 97 2.78 -5.22 2.10
C PRO A 97 1.66 -5.30 1.04
N ILE A 98 0.48 -5.76 1.46
CA ILE A 98 -0.71 -5.90 0.64
C ILE A 98 -1.59 -4.67 0.88
N SER A 99 -1.86 -3.94 -0.19
CA SER A 99 -2.73 -2.76 -0.19
C SER A 99 -4.19 -3.13 0.02
N GLN A 100 -4.64 -4.15 -0.69
CA GLN A 100 -6.02 -4.63 -0.63
C GLN A 100 -6.06 -6.14 -0.85
N LYS A 101 -6.88 -6.83 -0.04
CA LYS A 101 -7.13 -8.27 -0.13
C LYS A 101 -8.52 -8.48 -0.71
N PHE A 102 -8.66 -9.46 -1.60
CA PHE A 102 -9.94 -9.84 -2.20
C PHE A 102 -10.11 -11.36 -2.10
N LEU A 103 -11.14 -11.78 -1.38
CA LEU A 103 -11.52 -13.19 -1.29
C LEU A 103 -12.32 -13.58 -2.53
N LYS A 104 -11.92 -14.67 -3.21
CA LYS A 104 -12.65 -15.23 -4.35
C LYS A 104 -13.93 -15.94 -3.89
N PRO A 105 -15.05 -15.86 -4.64
CA PRO A 105 -15.22 -15.16 -5.91
C PRO A 105 -15.36 -13.64 -5.74
N ILE A 106 -14.79 -12.87 -6.69
CA ILE A 106 -14.75 -11.41 -6.62
C ILE A 106 -15.65 -10.77 -7.67
N LYS A 107 -16.26 -9.65 -7.30
CA LYS A 107 -16.94 -8.75 -8.23
C LYS A 107 -15.95 -7.72 -8.75
N ILE A 108 -15.84 -7.58 -10.07
CA ILE A 108 -14.88 -6.69 -10.71
C ILE A 108 -15.11 -5.23 -10.31
N GLU A 109 -16.37 -4.84 -10.11
CA GLU A 109 -16.78 -3.50 -9.67
C GLU A 109 -16.17 -3.14 -8.31
N GLN A 110 -16.01 -4.12 -7.42
CA GLN A 110 -15.34 -3.90 -6.13
C GLN A 110 -13.86 -3.60 -6.32
N VAL A 111 -13.17 -4.35 -7.20
CA VAL A 111 -11.76 -4.11 -7.53
C VAL A 111 -11.59 -2.67 -8.03
N PHE A 112 -12.48 -2.22 -8.91
CA PHE A 112 -12.40 -0.88 -9.50
C PHE A 112 -12.78 0.24 -8.55
N ALA A 113 -13.69 0.02 -7.62
CA ALA A 113 -13.94 0.96 -6.53
C ALA A 113 -12.65 1.21 -5.73
N PHE A 114 -11.89 0.15 -5.44
CA PHE A 114 -10.59 0.28 -4.77
C PHE A 114 -9.52 0.90 -5.67
N ILE A 115 -9.45 0.58 -6.96
CA ILE A 115 -8.53 1.28 -7.89
C ILE A 115 -8.80 2.79 -7.88
N ARG A 116 -10.06 3.21 -7.96
CA ARG A 116 -10.45 4.62 -7.85
C ARG A 116 -9.98 5.24 -6.53
N LYS A 117 -10.32 4.60 -5.40
CA LYS A 117 -9.95 5.07 -4.05
C LYS A 117 -8.44 5.20 -3.87
N TYR A 118 -7.67 4.23 -4.35
CA TYR A 118 -6.24 4.16 -4.08
C TYR A 118 -5.42 5.00 -5.06
N LEU A 119 -5.77 4.99 -6.35
CA LEU A 119 -4.93 5.53 -7.41
C LEU A 119 -5.43 6.84 -8.03
N ILE A 120 -6.73 7.14 -7.93
CA ILE A 120 -7.36 8.21 -8.70
C ILE A 120 -7.85 9.35 -7.82
N ASP A 121 -8.33 9.03 -6.61
CA ASP A 121 -8.99 9.98 -5.72
C ASP A 121 -8.34 11.38 -5.73
N GLU A 122 -9.01 12.31 -6.43
CA GLU A 122 -8.55 13.68 -6.71
C GLU A 122 -8.45 14.51 -5.42
N LYS A 123 -9.08 14.06 -4.32
CA LYS A 123 -8.89 14.65 -2.99
C LYS A 123 -7.45 14.48 -2.45
N LYS A 124 -6.59 13.72 -3.14
CA LYS A 124 -5.14 13.63 -2.89
C LYS A 124 -4.31 14.62 -3.72
N ASP A 125 -4.88 15.75 -4.17
CA ASP A 125 -4.10 16.84 -4.80
C ASP A 125 -2.95 17.39 -3.94
N GLU A 126 -2.97 17.08 -2.64
CA GLU A 126 -1.84 17.28 -1.76
C GLU A 126 -0.69 16.32 -2.14
N LYS A 127 0.16 16.76 -3.08
CA LYS A 127 1.34 16.01 -3.51
C LYS A 127 2.34 15.80 -2.38
N LYS A 128 2.31 16.68 -1.37
CA LYS A 128 3.30 16.76 -0.31
C LYS A 128 2.68 17.32 0.98
N ILE A 129 2.99 16.71 2.12
CA ILE A 129 2.76 17.28 3.47
C ILE A 129 4.11 17.74 4.04
N ILE A 130 4.15 18.96 4.57
CA ILE A 130 5.33 19.53 5.24
C ILE A 130 5.28 19.18 6.74
N LEU A 131 6.34 18.56 7.23
CA LEU A 131 6.52 18.06 8.60
C LEU A 131 7.83 18.61 9.16
N ASN A 132 7.89 19.92 9.44
CA ASN A 132 9.13 20.63 9.76
C ASN A 132 10.20 20.40 8.67
N ASP A 133 11.35 19.84 9.03
CA ASP A 133 12.49 19.52 8.17
C ASP A 133 12.21 18.33 7.23
N PHE A 134 11.00 17.76 7.29
CA PHE A 134 10.62 16.59 6.50
C PHE A 134 9.48 16.89 5.55
N HIS A 135 9.53 16.27 4.37
CA HIS A 135 8.51 16.35 3.35
C HIS A 135 7.98 14.95 3.07
N LEU A 136 6.71 14.69 3.42
CA LEU A 136 6.03 13.47 3.01
C LEU A 136 5.51 13.64 1.58
N LEU A 137 6.18 12.99 0.62
CA LEU A 137 5.81 12.96 -0.78
C LEU A 137 4.79 11.84 -1.01
N ILE A 138 3.50 12.18 -1.00
CA ILE A 138 2.41 11.21 -0.95
C ILE A 138 2.40 10.29 -2.17
N HIS A 139 2.55 10.84 -3.38
CA HIS A 139 2.55 10.05 -4.61
C HIS A 139 3.83 9.22 -4.79
N GLU A 140 4.97 9.74 -4.34
CA GLU A 140 6.23 8.99 -4.35
C GLU A 140 6.26 7.91 -3.27
N ARG A 141 5.34 7.96 -2.30
CA ARG A 141 5.34 7.14 -1.08
C ARG A 141 6.71 7.20 -0.44
N ALA A 142 7.19 8.40 -0.21
CA ALA A 142 8.50 8.62 0.36
C ALA A 142 8.46 9.79 1.33
N ILE A 143 9.33 9.74 2.33
CA ILE A 143 9.64 10.91 3.16
C ILE A 143 11.06 11.35 2.84
N LEU A 144 11.22 12.66 2.66
CA LEU A 144 12.47 13.34 2.32
C LEU A 144 12.85 14.26 3.49
N ASN A 145 14.10 14.21 3.94
CA ASN A 145 14.66 15.21 4.83
C ASN A 145 15.18 16.35 3.95
N SER A 146 14.67 17.56 4.15
CA SER A 146 15.03 18.72 3.33
C SER A 146 16.40 19.31 3.64
N GLU A 147 17.00 19.00 4.78
CA GLU A 147 18.33 19.49 5.17
C GLU A 147 19.45 18.72 4.47
N ASN A 148 19.31 17.40 4.31
CA ASN A 148 20.38 16.52 3.79
C ASN A 148 19.98 15.75 2.51
N GLU A 149 18.80 16.01 1.98
CA GLU A 149 18.21 15.36 0.78
C GLU A 149 18.07 13.82 0.87
N VAL A 150 18.22 13.24 2.06
CA VAL A 150 18.03 11.81 2.27
C VAL A 150 16.55 11.48 2.14
N LYS A 151 16.24 10.43 1.37
CA LYS A 151 14.88 9.96 1.10
C LYS A 151 14.72 8.50 1.48
N VAL A 152 13.61 8.16 2.13
CA VAL A 152 13.22 6.77 2.39
C VAL A 152 11.83 6.45 1.86
N TYR A 153 11.69 5.29 1.22
CA TYR A 153 10.41 4.82 0.69
C TYR A 153 9.55 4.14 1.76
N LEU A 154 8.28 4.50 1.73
CA LEU A 154 7.22 4.01 2.57
C LEU A 154 6.34 3.04 1.78
N THR A 155 5.71 2.11 2.48
CA THR A 155 4.58 1.37 1.92
C THR A 155 3.36 2.29 1.83
N GLU A 156 2.31 1.82 1.17
CA GLU A 156 1.05 2.56 1.12
C GLU A 156 0.49 2.87 2.51
N LYS A 157 0.30 1.84 3.34
CA LYS A 157 -0.33 2.02 4.65
C LYS A 157 0.52 2.88 5.56
N GLU A 158 1.85 2.77 5.46
CA GLU A 158 2.77 3.69 6.14
C GLU A 158 2.59 5.13 5.64
N THR A 159 2.49 5.36 4.33
CA THR A 159 2.26 6.69 3.75
C THR A 159 0.91 7.26 4.17
N GLN A 160 -0.16 6.46 4.10
CA GLN A 160 -1.52 6.87 4.49
C GLN A 160 -1.60 7.22 5.97
N MET A 161 -1.01 6.39 6.83
CA MET A 161 -0.95 6.62 8.27
C MET A 161 -0.13 7.87 8.61
N LEU A 162 1.05 8.02 8.02
CA LEU A 162 1.88 9.19 8.26
C LEU A 162 1.24 10.47 7.73
N ALA A 163 0.54 10.39 6.58
CA ALA A 163 -0.22 11.51 6.05
C ALA A 163 -1.38 11.89 6.98
N TYR A 164 -2.11 10.90 7.50
CA TYR A 164 -3.19 11.14 8.45
C TYR A 164 -2.70 11.83 9.73
N LEU A 165 -1.64 11.30 10.33
CA LEU A 165 -1.02 11.88 11.51
C LEU A 165 -0.41 13.26 11.23
N GLY A 166 0.18 13.44 10.04
CA GLY A 166 0.78 14.70 9.59
C GLY A 166 -0.24 15.82 9.39
N ARG A 167 -1.41 15.52 8.82
CA ARG A 167 -2.53 16.47 8.70
C ARG A 167 -3.12 16.84 10.06
N ASN A 168 -3.09 15.90 10.99
CA ASN A 168 -3.56 16.10 12.36
C ASN A 168 -2.40 16.39 13.32
N LYS A 169 -1.40 17.14 12.87
CA LYS A 169 -0.22 17.47 13.68
C LYS A 169 -0.65 18.05 15.04
N ASN A 170 0.06 17.66 16.10
CA ASN A 170 -0.19 18.04 17.49
C ASN A 170 -1.51 17.52 18.09
N LYS A 171 -2.28 16.67 17.38
CA LYS A 171 -3.47 16.00 17.94
C LYS A 171 -3.16 14.56 18.28
N LYS A 172 -3.74 14.10 19.40
CA LYS A 172 -3.78 12.67 19.74
C LYS A 172 -4.85 11.99 18.89
N ILE A 173 -4.46 11.01 18.10
CA ILE A 173 -5.36 10.24 17.25
C ILE A 173 -5.60 8.87 17.87
N ASN A 174 -6.85 8.51 18.08
CA ASN A 174 -7.17 7.22 18.68
C ASN A 174 -7.06 6.08 17.66
N ARG A 175 -6.97 4.84 18.18
CA ARG A 175 -6.85 3.62 17.36
C ARG A 175 -8.00 3.41 16.38
N LYS A 176 -9.25 3.65 16.80
CA LYS A 176 -10.44 3.41 15.98
C LYS A 176 -10.45 4.35 14.76
N GLU A 177 -10.11 5.60 14.98
CA GLU A 177 -10.01 6.62 13.95
C GLU A 177 -8.97 6.25 12.88
N LEU A 178 -7.75 5.86 13.28
CA LEU A 178 -6.73 5.39 12.32
C LEU A 178 -7.16 4.14 11.55
N LEU A 179 -7.77 3.15 12.23
CA LEU A 179 -8.25 1.94 11.59
C LEU A 179 -9.37 2.24 10.58
N SER A 180 -10.27 3.15 10.92
CA SER A 180 -11.35 3.58 10.04
C SER A 180 -10.80 4.32 8.81
N ASP A 181 -9.97 5.34 8.99
CA ASP A 181 -9.52 6.14 7.85
C ASP A 181 -8.49 5.42 6.97
N VAL A 182 -7.55 4.70 7.56
CA VAL A 182 -6.46 4.08 6.80
C VAL A 182 -6.86 2.70 6.28
N TRP A 183 -7.66 1.91 6.99
CA TRP A 183 -8.07 0.56 6.56
C TRP A 183 -9.54 0.44 6.18
N ASN A 184 -10.39 1.45 6.43
CA ASN A 184 -11.83 1.37 6.21
C ASN A 184 -12.50 0.27 7.05
N TYR A 185 -11.94 0.02 8.23
CA TYR A 185 -12.50 -0.94 9.19
C TYR A 185 -13.63 -0.30 9.98
N GLY A 186 -14.70 -1.07 10.18
CA GLY A 186 -15.77 -0.69 11.10
C GLY A 186 -15.35 -0.81 12.57
N ASP A 187 -16.14 -0.24 13.46
CA ASP A 187 -15.84 -0.14 14.90
C ASP A 187 -15.70 -1.50 15.60
N ASP A 188 -16.27 -2.57 15.03
CA ASP A 188 -16.34 -3.91 15.63
C ASP A 188 -15.15 -4.83 15.28
N ILE A 189 -14.12 -4.31 14.60
CA ILE A 189 -12.97 -5.12 14.17
C ILE A 189 -11.86 -5.13 15.23
N THR A 190 -11.61 -6.31 15.80
CA THR A 190 -10.44 -6.58 16.64
C THR A 190 -9.27 -7.06 15.77
N THR A 191 -8.20 -6.28 15.69
CA THR A 191 -7.01 -6.58 14.87
C THR A 191 -5.72 -6.03 15.47
N HIS A 192 -4.58 -6.65 15.20
CA HIS A 192 -3.26 -6.11 15.55
C HIS A 192 -2.55 -5.44 14.36
N THR A 193 -3.30 -5.13 13.29
CA THR A 193 -2.74 -4.57 12.05
C THR A 193 -2.14 -3.18 12.31
N LEU A 194 -2.83 -2.31 13.06
CA LEU A 194 -2.36 -0.95 13.32
C LEU A 194 -1.02 -0.98 14.07
N GLU A 195 -0.92 -1.75 15.14
CA GLU A 195 0.26 -1.86 15.98
C GLU A 195 1.45 -2.41 15.19
N THR A 196 1.21 -3.41 14.34
CA THR A 196 2.24 -3.98 13.44
C THR A 196 2.76 -2.93 12.47
N HIS A 197 1.87 -2.16 11.85
CA HIS A 197 2.26 -1.10 10.92
C HIS A 197 2.95 0.08 11.62
N ILE A 198 2.48 0.48 12.81
CA ILE A 198 3.13 1.51 13.65
C ILE A 198 4.54 1.08 14.04
N TYR A 199 4.73 -0.17 14.47
CA TYR A 199 6.04 -0.68 14.84
C TYR A 199 7.04 -0.57 13.67
N ARG A 200 6.62 -0.99 12.47
CA ARG A 200 7.48 -0.94 11.27
C ARG A 200 7.76 0.49 10.84
N LEU A 201 6.73 1.35 10.86
CA LEU A 201 6.88 2.76 10.53
C LEU A 201 7.83 3.45 11.51
N ARG A 202 7.68 3.23 12.82
CA ARG A 202 8.60 3.76 13.84
C ARG A 202 10.03 3.31 13.61
N LYS A 203 10.26 2.01 13.37
CA LYS A 203 11.61 1.49 13.09
C LYS A 203 12.21 2.16 11.86
N LYS A 204 11.42 2.33 10.79
CA LYS A 204 11.86 2.98 9.56
C LYS A 204 12.16 4.47 9.77
N LEU A 205 11.29 5.19 10.46
CA LEU A 205 11.47 6.61 10.78
C LEU A 205 12.70 6.83 11.67
N SER A 206 12.88 6.01 12.72
CA SER A 206 14.05 6.13 13.60
C SER A 206 15.38 5.82 12.92
N SER A 207 15.41 4.91 11.94
CA SER A 207 16.60 4.67 11.12
C SER A 207 16.83 5.77 10.07
N PHE A 208 15.78 6.50 9.70
CA PHE A 208 15.83 7.58 8.72
C PHE A 208 16.28 8.90 9.38
N ASP A 209 15.61 9.31 10.45
CA ASP A 209 15.96 10.49 11.22
C ASP A 209 15.38 10.41 12.65
N SER A 210 16.20 10.73 13.65
CA SER A 210 15.79 10.68 15.05
C SER A 210 14.86 11.82 15.48
N LYS A 211 14.69 12.88 14.68
CA LYS A 211 13.76 13.99 15.00
C LYS A 211 12.29 13.61 14.74
N ILE A 212 12.01 12.73 13.77
CA ILE A 212 10.65 12.30 13.43
C ILE A 212 10.25 11.01 14.14
N LYS A 213 9.20 11.07 14.96
CA LYS A 213 8.73 9.97 15.81
C LYS A 213 7.21 9.89 15.84
N ILE A 214 6.71 8.66 15.93
CA ILE A 214 5.33 8.40 16.33
C ILE A 214 5.36 7.98 17.79
N ILE A 215 4.70 8.78 18.63
CA ILE A 215 4.58 8.57 20.07
C ILE A 215 3.24 7.89 20.33
N VAL A 216 3.26 6.84 21.17
CA VAL A 216 2.05 6.24 21.73
C VAL A 216 1.87 6.84 23.12
N THR A 217 0.74 7.47 23.36
CA THR A 217 0.43 8.14 24.63
C THR A 217 -0.13 7.15 25.65
N GLU A 218 -0.20 7.54 26.92
CA GLU A 218 -0.70 6.68 28.02
C GLU A 218 -2.14 6.20 27.79
N ASP A 219 -2.96 7.03 27.15
CA ASP A 219 -4.33 6.73 26.73
C ASP A 219 -4.43 5.87 25.45
N GLY A 220 -3.31 5.36 24.93
CA GLY A 220 -3.26 4.49 23.76
C GLY A 220 -3.49 5.20 22.42
N CYS A 221 -3.41 6.53 22.40
CA CYS A 221 -3.49 7.33 21.18
C CYS A 221 -2.11 7.48 20.52
N TYR A 222 -2.12 7.89 19.26
CA TYR A 222 -0.94 8.09 18.43
C TYR A 222 -0.76 9.58 18.14
N LEU A 223 0.48 10.05 18.29
CA LEU A 223 0.87 11.44 18.03
C LEU A 223 2.14 11.45 17.16
N LEU A 224 2.14 12.25 16.08
CA LEU A 224 3.35 12.53 15.31
C LEU A 224 4.10 13.70 15.94
N SER A 225 5.39 13.47 16.23
CA SER A 225 6.35 14.46 16.71
C SER A 225 7.47 14.60 15.69
N CYS A 226 7.70 15.83 15.22
CA CYS A 226 8.73 16.21 14.25
C CYS A 226 9.02 17.70 14.41
#